data_AF-A0A9E3DF64-F1
#
_entry.id   AF-A0A9E3DF64-F1
#
_cell.length_a   1.000
_cell.length_b   1.000
_cell.length_c   1.000
_cell.angle_alpha   90.00
_cell.angle_beta   90.00
_cell.angle_gamma   90.00
#
_symmetry.space_group_name_H-M   'P 1'
#
loop_
_entity.id
_entity.type
_entity.pdbx_description
1 polymer ?
#
loop_
_entity_poly.entity_id
_entity_poly.type
_entity_poly.pdbx_seq_one_letter_code
_entity_poly.pdbx_strand_id
1 'polypeptide(L)'
;GMKGLVTNPKGEFIPRPVKSSFREGLTVLEYFINTHGARKGLADTALRTADSGYLTRRLVDVSQDVIVREHDCETERGIIVELAERQPDGTLIRDPYIETSAYARTLGIDAVDEAGNVVVPRGEDLGDPEIDALLAAGITQVKVRSVLTCTTGTGVCATCYGRSMATGKLVDIGEAVGIVAAQSIGEPGTQLTMRTFHQGGVGEDITGGLPRVQELFEARVPRGKAPIADVTGRVRLEDGERFYKITIVPDDGSEEVVYDKLSKRQRLRVFKHEDGSERVLSDGDHVEVGQQLMEGSADPHEVLRVQGPREVQIHLVREVQEVYRAQGVSIHDKHIEVIVRQMLRRVTIIDSGSTEFLPGSLIDRAEFEAENRRVVAEGGEPAAGRPVLMGITKASLATDSWLSAASFQETTRVLTDAAINCRSDKLNGLKENVIIGKLIPAGTGINRYRNIQVQPTEEARAAAYTIPSYEDQYYSPDFGQATGAAVPLDDYGYSDYR
;
A
#
# COMPACT_ATOMS: atom_id res chain seq x y z
N GLY A 1 5.96 -41.23 -18.45
CA GLY A 1 5.44 -40.66 -17.19
C GLY A 1 4.00 -41.10 -17.00
N MET A 2 3.32 -40.72 -15.93
CA MET A 2 1.89 -41.00 -15.72
C MET A 2 1.17 -39.72 -15.29
N LYS A 3 -0.15 -39.63 -15.51
CA LYS A 3 -0.92 -38.46 -15.07
C LYS A 3 -1.08 -38.38 -13.55
N GLY A 4 -1.22 -39.53 -12.87
CA GLY A 4 -1.28 -39.60 -11.41
C GLY A 4 -2.70 -39.44 -10.83
N LEU A 5 -2.78 -38.93 -9.60
CA LEU A 5 -4.06 -38.73 -8.91
C LEU A 5 -4.84 -37.57 -9.53
N VAL A 6 -6.15 -37.72 -9.60
CA VAL A 6 -7.09 -36.71 -10.08
C VAL A 6 -8.13 -36.41 -9.02
N THR A 7 -8.70 -35.20 -9.04
CA THR A 7 -9.67 -34.75 -8.04
C THR A 7 -11.11 -35.03 -8.47
N ASN A 8 -11.96 -35.42 -7.53
CA ASN A 8 -13.41 -35.47 -7.74
C ASN A 8 -14.01 -34.04 -7.69
N PRO A 9 -15.30 -33.84 -8.03
CA PRO A 9 -15.95 -32.53 -7.94
C PRO A 9 -15.95 -31.92 -6.52
N LYS A 10 -15.90 -32.77 -5.47
CA LYS A 10 -15.80 -32.33 -4.08
C LYS A 10 -14.40 -31.80 -3.73
N GLY A 11 -13.38 -32.06 -4.56
CA GLY A 11 -12.00 -31.63 -4.34
C GLY A 11 -11.11 -32.70 -3.68
N GLU A 12 -11.65 -33.87 -3.38
CA GLU A 12 -10.87 -34.97 -2.80
C GLU A 12 -10.14 -35.75 -3.91
N PHE A 13 -8.98 -36.31 -3.58
CA PHE A 13 -8.26 -37.17 -4.50
C PHE A 13 -8.98 -38.50 -4.69
N ILE A 14 -9.21 -38.89 -5.95
CA ILE A 14 -9.72 -40.20 -6.28
C ILE A 14 -8.63 -41.23 -5.97
N PRO A 15 -8.88 -42.25 -5.13
CA PRO A 15 -7.85 -43.17 -4.66
C PRO A 15 -7.23 -44.02 -5.78
N ARG A 16 -7.88 -44.08 -6.95
CA ARG A 16 -7.39 -44.77 -8.13
C ARG A 16 -6.68 -43.78 -9.08
N PRO A 17 -5.34 -43.85 -9.23
CA PRO A 17 -4.61 -42.94 -10.10
C PRO A 17 -4.80 -43.30 -11.59
N VAL A 18 -4.63 -42.29 -12.45
CA VAL A 18 -4.48 -42.45 -13.90
C VAL A 18 -3.04 -42.89 -14.18
N LYS A 19 -2.87 -44.15 -14.59
CA LYS A 19 -1.55 -44.75 -14.82
C LYS A 19 -1.01 -44.42 -16.21
N SER A 20 -1.90 -44.24 -17.17
CA SER A 20 -1.55 -43.94 -18.56
C SER A 20 -1.00 -42.51 -18.72
N SER A 21 -0.10 -42.32 -19.67
CA SER A 21 0.32 -41.00 -20.15
C SER A 21 -0.53 -40.50 -21.31
N PHE A 22 -0.48 -39.18 -21.58
CA PHE A 22 -1.10 -38.62 -22.79
C PHE A 22 -0.50 -39.16 -24.10
N ARG A 23 0.73 -39.69 -24.06
CA ARG A 23 1.38 -40.32 -25.22
C ARG A 23 0.86 -41.73 -25.46
N GLU A 24 0.64 -42.51 -24.40
CA GLU A 24 0.10 -43.88 -24.48
C GLU A 24 -1.40 -43.88 -24.76
N GLY A 25 -2.09 -42.79 -24.41
CA GLY A 25 -3.54 -42.65 -24.52
C GLY A 25 -4.23 -43.09 -23.23
N LEU A 26 -5.22 -42.31 -22.79
CA LEU A 26 -5.99 -42.63 -21.60
C LEU A 26 -7.11 -43.61 -21.96
N THR A 27 -7.39 -44.56 -21.08
CA THR A 27 -8.60 -45.38 -21.19
C THR A 27 -9.86 -44.52 -21.03
N VAL A 28 -11.03 -45.02 -21.47
CA VAL A 28 -12.30 -44.28 -21.36
C VAL A 28 -12.61 -43.86 -19.91
N LEU A 29 -12.36 -44.75 -18.95
CA LEU A 29 -12.56 -44.46 -17.52
C LEU A 29 -11.56 -43.42 -17.00
N GLU A 30 -10.28 -43.55 -17.36
CA GLU A 30 -9.24 -42.58 -16.98
C GLU A 30 -9.52 -41.19 -17.55
N TYR A 31 -9.98 -41.11 -18.80
CA TYR A 31 -10.38 -39.86 -19.41
C TYR A 31 -11.60 -39.27 -18.69
N PHE A 32 -12.63 -40.07 -18.42
CA PHE A 32 -13.84 -39.65 -17.72
C PHE A 32 -13.54 -39.08 -16.32
N ILE A 33 -12.74 -39.76 -15.50
CA ILE A 33 -12.38 -39.25 -14.17
C ILE A 33 -11.54 -37.98 -14.25
N ASN A 34 -10.65 -37.86 -15.24
CA ASN A 34 -9.84 -36.66 -15.47
C ASN A 34 -10.70 -35.44 -15.87
N THR A 35 -11.85 -35.65 -16.53
CA THR A 35 -12.74 -34.54 -16.92
C THR A 35 -13.36 -33.79 -15.74
N HIS A 36 -13.52 -34.43 -14.57
CA HIS A 36 -14.15 -33.80 -13.40
C HIS A 36 -13.32 -32.63 -12.90
N GLY A 37 -12.02 -32.85 -12.66
CA GLY A 37 -11.08 -31.80 -12.25
C GLY A 37 -10.94 -30.71 -13.31
N ALA A 38 -10.87 -31.10 -14.59
CA ALA A 38 -10.75 -30.14 -15.69
C ALA A 38 -11.97 -29.20 -15.81
N ARG A 39 -13.20 -29.74 -15.74
CA ARG A 39 -14.42 -28.94 -15.78
C ARG A 39 -14.54 -28.02 -14.57
N LYS A 40 -14.21 -28.52 -13.38
CA LYS A 40 -14.20 -27.71 -12.15
C LYS A 40 -13.22 -26.55 -12.26
N GLY A 41 -12.00 -26.81 -12.76
CA GLY A 41 -11.00 -25.77 -12.98
C GLY A 41 -11.47 -24.65 -13.92
N LEU A 42 -12.17 -24.99 -15.01
CA LEU A 42 -12.74 -23.98 -15.92
C LEU A 42 -13.85 -23.15 -15.26
N ALA A 43 -14.75 -23.80 -14.51
CA ALA A 43 -15.83 -23.10 -13.80
C ALA A 43 -15.28 -22.17 -12.71
N ASP A 44 -14.34 -22.66 -11.90
CA ASP A 44 -13.71 -21.88 -10.82
C ASP A 44 -12.90 -20.71 -11.39
N THR A 45 -12.21 -20.91 -12.51
CA THR A 45 -11.49 -19.83 -13.22
C THR A 45 -12.43 -18.70 -13.62
N ALA A 46 -13.60 -19.02 -14.19
CA ALA A 46 -14.57 -18.00 -14.60
C ALA A 46 -15.18 -17.26 -13.40
N LEU A 47 -15.61 -17.99 -12.36
CA LEU A 47 -16.21 -17.40 -11.16
C LEU A 47 -15.21 -16.51 -10.41
N ARG A 48 -14.00 -16.99 -10.19
CA ARG A 48 -13.01 -16.26 -9.38
C ARG A 48 -12.37 -15.08 -10.11
N THR A 49 -12.42 -15.05 -11.45
CA THR A 49 -12.06 -13.85 -12.22
C THR A 49 -12.99 -12.67 -11.85
N ALA A 50 -14.28 -12.94 -11.61
CA ALA A 50 -15.21 -11.90 -11.16
C ALA A 50 -14.85 -11.38 -9.76
N ASP A 51 -14.46 -12.25 -8.83
CA ASP A 51 -14.03 -11.85 -7.49
C ASP A 51 -12.75 -11.00 -7.51
N SER A 52 -11.79 -11.36 -8.37
CA SER A 52 -10.58 -10.56 -8.58
C SER A 52 -10.91 -9.19 -9.15
N GLY A 53 -11.72 -9.12 -10.21
CA GLY A 53 -12.14 -7.85 -10.81
C GLY A 53 -12.92 -6.98 -9.83
N TYR A 54 -13.72 -7.60 -8.95
CA TYR A 54 -14.44 -6.89 -7.91
C TYR A 54 -13.52 -6.32 -6.82
N LEU A 55 -12.49 -7.07 -6.39
CA LEU A 55 -11.45 -6.54 -5.51
C LEU A 55 -10.71 -5.36 -6.16
N THR A 56 -10.28 -5.50 -7.42
CA THR A 56 -9.61 -4.42 -8.18
C THR A 56 -10.47 -3.16 -8.21
N ARG A 57 -11.77 -3.30 -8.49
CA ARG A 57 -12.70 -2.16 -8.47
C ARG A 57 -12.72 -1.47 -7.11
N ARG A 58 -12.86 -2.21 -6.02
CA ARG A 58 -12.86 -1.62 -4.66
C ARG A 58 -11.53 -0.92 -4.33
N LEU A 59 -10.41 -1.52 -4.73
CA LEU A 59 -9.08 -0.92 -4.56
C LEU A 59 -8.94 0.38 -5.33
N VAL A 60 -9.46 0.46 -6.56
CA VAL A 60 -9.49 1.70 -7.35
C VAL A 60 -10.38 2.74 -6.65
N ASP A 61 -11.58 2.36 -6.22
CA ASP A 61 -12.51 3.30 -5.59
C ASP A 61 -11.95 3.92 -4.29
N VAL A 62 -11.15 3.19 -3.50
CA VAL A 62 -10.54 3.73 -2.27
C VAL A 62 -9.30 4.60 -2.55
N SER A 63 -8.59 4.35 -3.66
CA SER A 63 -7.26 4.95 -3.90
C SER A 63 -7.18 5.88 -5.11
N GLN A 64 -8.25 6.02 -5.90
CA GLN A 64 -8.27 6.84 -7.11
C GLN A 64 -7.79 8.29 -6.89
N ASP A 65 -8.06 8.86 -5.72
CA ASP A 65 -7.73 10.25 -5.38
C ASP A 65 -6.31 10.38 -4.78
N VAL A 66 -5.55 9.28 -4.69
CA VAL A 66 -4.16 9.29 -4.26
C VAL A 66 -3.25 9.63 -5.44
N ILE A 67 -2.95 10.93 -5.53
CA ILE A 67 -2.09 11.53 -6.55
C ILE A 67 -0.84 12.12 -5.90
N VAL A 68 0.28 12.13 -6.61
CA VAL A 68 1.47 12.87 -6.18
C VAL A 68 1.23 14.38 -6.35
N ARG A 69 1.17 15.13 -5.26
CA ARG A 69 0.85 16.58 -5.28
C ARG A 69 2.05 17.48 -5.06
N GLU A 70 3.01 17.02 -4.28
CA GLU A 70 4.17 17.78 -3.84
C GLU A 70 5.46 17.01 -4.15
N HIS A 71 6.58 17.73 -4.25
CA HIS A 71 7.87 17.07 -4.42
C HIS A 71 8.31 16.38 -3.13
N ASP A 72 8.41 17.14 -2.04
CA ASP A 72 8.79 16.65 -0.72
C ASP A 72 7.86 17.23 0.36
N CYS A 73 7.48 16.41 1.34
CA CYS A 73 6.73 16.81 2.53
C CYS A 73 7.62 17.08 3.76
N GLU A 74 8.94 17.04 3.58
CA GLU A 74 10.00 17.39 4.55
C GLU A 74 10.03 16.54 5.84
N THR A 75 9.15 15.53 5.95
CA THR A 75 9.13 14.61 7.10
C THR A 75 10.41 13.76 7.17
N GLU A 76 10.95 13.63 8.38
CA GLU A 76 12.06 12.70 8.71
C GLU A 76 11.55 11.32 9.16
N ARG A 77 10.24 11.18 9.27
CA ARG A 77 9.61 9.90 9.60
C ARG A 77 9.82 8.91 8.45
N GLY A 78 10.09 7.67 8.81
CA GLY A 78 10.31 6.56 7.88
C GLY A 78 10.01 5.23 8.56
N ILE A 79 9.93 4.16 7.77
CA ILE A 79 9.82 2.78 8.27
C ILE A 79 11.20 2.14 8.25
N ILE A 80 11.47 1.25 9.20
CA ILE A 80 12.70 0.45 9.21
C ILE A 80 12.47 -0.74 8.29
N VAL A 81 13.43 -0.99 7.40
CA VAL A 81 13.43 -2.13 6.48
C VAL A 81 14.71 -2.91 6.68
N GLU A 82 14.57 -4.24 6.74
CA GLU A 82 15.68 -5.17 6.84
C GLU A 82 16.31 -5.39 5.46
N LEU A 83 17.63 -5.25 5.38
CA LEU A 83 18.44 -5.49 4.17
C LEU A 83 19.17 -6.82 4.24
N ALA A 84 19.60 -7.24 5.42
CA ALA A 84 20.32 -8.48 5.60
C ALA A 84 20.16 -9.05 7.00
N GLU A 85 20.19 -10.38 7.08
CA GLU A 85 20.32 -11.10 8.34
C GLU A 85 21.80 -11.40 8.59
N ARG A 86 22.29 -11.06 9.78
CA ARG A 86 23.67 -11.40 10.20
C ARG A 86 23.66 -12.80 10.82
N GLN A 87 24.41 -13.71 10.22
CA GLN A 87 24.56 -15.06 10.76
C GLN A 87 25.60 -15.12 11.89
N PRO A 88 25.56 -16.17 12.74
CA PRO A 88 26.54 -16.38 13.80
C PRO A 88 27.99 -16.52 13.32
N ASP A 89 28.20 -16.87 12.05
CA ASP A 89 29.50 -16.97 11.40
C ASP A 89 30.07 -15.60 10.95
N GLY A 90 29.30 -14.52 11.15
CA GLY A 90 29.66 -13.15 10.77
C GLY A 90 29.37 -12.82 9.31
N THR A 91 28.82 -13.76 8.53
CA THR A 91 28.41 -13.49 7.14
C THR A 91 27.04 -12.80 7.11
N LEU A 92 26.86 -11.90 6.13
CA LEU A 92 25.59 -11.22 5.88
C LEU A 92 24.86 -11.93 4.77
N ILE A 93 23.66 -12.42 5.06
CA ILE A 93 22.76 -12.97 4.05
C ILE A 93 21.78 -11.90 3.63
N ARG A 94 21.76 -11.62 2.33
CA ARG A 94 20.81 -10.69 1.70
C ARG A 94 19.38 -11.13 2.00
N ASP A 95 18.58 -10.22 2.53
CA ASP A 95 17.16 -10.48 2.79
C ASP A 95 16.42 -10.78 1.46
N PRO A 96 15.56 -11.81 1.40
CA PRO A 96 14.86 -12.20 0.18
C PRO A 96 13.82 -11.18 -0.30
N TYR A 97 13.46 -10.19 0.52
CA TYR A 97 12.40 -9.22 0.27
C TYR A 97 12.90 -7.82 -0.09
N ILE A 98 14.21 -7.64 -0.26
CA ILE A 98 14.81 -6.35 -0.63
C ILE A 98 14.18 -5.76 -1.89
N GLU A 99 13.93 -6.59 -2.91
CA GLU A 99 13.38 -6.15 -4.20
C GLU A 99 11.99 -5.51 -4.07
N THR A 100 11.18 -5.94 -3.10
CA THR A 100 9.83 -5.39 -2.87
C THR A 100 9.77 -4.34 -1.78
N SER A 101 10.73 -4.36 -0.85
CA SER A 101 10.67 -3.58 0.39
C SER A 101 11.59 -2.35 0.34
N ALA A 102 12.87 -2.55 -0.01
CA ALA A 102 13.93 -1.55 0.06
C ALA A 102 14.32 -0.94 -1.30
N TYR A 103 14.39 -1.76 -2.35
CA TYR A 103 14.67 -1.28 -3.71
C TYR A 103 13.63 -0.22 -4.13
N ALA A 104 14.03 0.76 -4.95
CA ALA A 104 13.17 1.84 -5.44
C ALA A 104 12.51 2.71 -4.35
N ARG A 105 13.08 2.73 -3.14
CA ARG A 105 12.73 3.62 -2.02
C ARG A 105 13.75 4.73 -1.85
N THR A 106 13.35 5.79 -1.15
CA THR A 106 14.27 6.87 -0.76
C THR A 106 14.67 6.75 0.71
N LEU A 107 15.93 7.09 1.03
CA LEU A 107 16.40 7.12 2.41
C LEU A 107 15.76 8.24 3.23
N GLY A 108 15.32 7.93 4.45
CA GLY A 108 14.77 8.91 5.40
C GLY A 108 15.80 9.52 6.33
N ILE A 109 16.93 8.82 6.55
CA ILE A 109 18.09 9.25 7.33
C ILE A 109 19.35 8.82 6.59
N ASP A 110 20.48 9.45 6.91
CA ASP A 110 21.78 9.02 6.39
C ASP A 110 22.10 7.60 6.89
N ALA A 111 22.53 6.73 5.98
CA ALA A 111 23.01 5.40 6.32
C ALA A 111 24.49 5.48 6.71
N VAL A 112 24.78 5.20 7.98
CA VAL A 112 26.10 5.37 8.58
C VAL A 112 26.70 3.99 8.88
N ASP A 113 27.98 3.80 8.55
CA ASP A 113 28.74 2.59 8.90
C ASP A 113 29.15 2.59 10.39
N GLU A 114 29.76 1.49 10.87
CA GLU A 114 30.30 1.42 12.25
C GLU A 114 31.42 2.46 12.51
N ALA A 115 32.06 2.99 11.46
CA ALA A 115 33.14 3.97 11.56
C ALA A 115 32.63 5.43 11.60
N GLY A 116 31.32 5.66 11.43
CA GLY A 116 30.71 7.00 11.43
C GLY A 116 30.70 7.69 10.06
N ASN A 117 31.08 7.00 8.97
CA ASN A 117 31.02 7.55 7.63
C ASN A 117 29.63 7.33 7.02
N VAL A 118 29.12 8.35 6.33
CA VAL A 118 27.86 8.25 5.57
C VAL A 118 28.13 7.48 4.28
N VAL A 119 27.54 6.29 4.16
CA VAL A 119 27.62 5.43 2.96
C VAL A 119 26.64 5.90 1.89
N VAL A 120 25.39 6.15 2.30
CA VAL A 120 24.33 6.67 1.42
C VAL A 120 23.65 7.84 2.13
N PRO A 121 23.57 9.02 1.51
CA PRO A 121 22.94 10.19 2.12
C PRO A 121 21.41 10.09 2.10
N ARG A 122 20.76 10.84 2.98
CA ARG A 122 19.31 11.01 3.03
C ARG A 122 18.76 11.55 1.71
N GLY A 123 17.61 11.02 1.30
CA GLY A 123 16.91 11.45 0.09
C GLY A 123 17.39 10.76 -1.18
N GLU A 124 18.47 9.98 -1.11
CA GLU A 124 18.95 9.18 -2.23
C GLU A 124 17.98 8.03 -2.53
N ASP A 125 17.86 7.68 -3.81
CA ASP A 125 16.98 6.64 -4.31
C ASP A 125 17.73 5.31 -4.42
N LEU A 126 17.28 4.30 -3.68
CA LEU A 126 17.94 3.00 -3.56
C LEU A 126 17.79 2.17 -4.84
N GLY A 127 18.88 2.09 -5.62
CA GLY A 127 19.08 1.09 -6.67
C GLY A 127 19.95 -0.07 -6.20
N ASP A 128 20.32 -0.94 -7.15
CA ASP A 128 21.24 -2.05 -6.89
C ASP A 128 22.62 -1.58 -6.38
N PRO A 129 23.26 -0.53 -6.97
CA PRO A 129 24.58 -0.09 -6.51
C PRO A 129 24.57 0.41 -5.06
N GLU A 130 23.53 1.15 -4.66
CA GLU A 130 23.40 1.69 -3.32
C GLU A 130 23.14 0.58 -2.30
N ILE A 131 22.31 -0.41 -2.65
CA ILE A 131 22.04 -1.58 -1.79
C ILE A 131 23.32 -2.41 -1.60
N ASP A 132 24.06 -2.67 -2.68
CA ASP A 132 25.31 -3.42 -2.58
C ASP A 132 26.37 -2.67 -1.76
N ALA A 133 26.41 -1.33 -1.85
CA ALA A 133 27.27 -0.50 -1.00
C ALA A 133 26.89 -0.59 0.48
N LEU A 134 25.59 -0.57 0.81
CA LEU A 134 25.10 -0.74 2.18
C LEU A 134 25.45 -2.12 2.75
N LEU A 135 25.31 -3.18 1.93
CA LEU A 135 25.67 -4.55 2.32
C LEU A 135 27.19 -4.70 2.53
N ALA A 136 28.01 -4.10 1.64
CA ALA A 136 29.46 -4.11 1.77
C ALA A 136 29.95 -3.33 3.01
N ALA A 137 29.22 -2.29 3.41
CA ALA A 137 29.46 -1.55 4.66
C ALA A 137 28.97 -2.27 5.93
N GLY A 138 28.29 -3.41 5.79
CA GLY A 138 27.82 -4.22 6.91
C GLY A 138 26.50 -3.76 7.54
N ILE A 139 25.76 -2.87 6.88
CA ILE A 139 24.50 -2.30 7.37
C ILE A 139 23.35 -3.30 7.12
N THR A 140 22.69 -3.74 8.19
CA THR A 140 21.59 -4.74 8.14
C THR A 140 20.20 -4.12 8.06
N GLN A 141 20.03 -2.87 8.49
CA GLN A 141 18.74 -2.18 8.54
C GLN A 141 18.88 -0.74 8.08
N VAL A 142 17.88 -0.25 7.34
CA VAL A 142 17.81 1.14 6.90
C VAL A 142 16.43 1.72 7.14
N LYS A 143 16.38 3.02 7.45
CA LYS A 143 15.12 3.74 7.59
C LYS A 143 14.78 4.44 6.27
N VAL A 144 13.75 3.91 5.59
CA VAL A 144 13.28 4.43 4.30
C VAL A 144 12.04 5.30 4.47
N ARG A 145 11.85 6.25 3.56
CA ARG A 145 10.60 7.01 3.49
C ARG A 145 9.50 6.14 2.89
N SER A 146 8.29 6.35 3.38
CA SER A 146 7.11 5.60 2.95
C SER A 146 5.90 6.51 2.85
N VAL A 147 4.97 6.18 1.97
CA VAL A 147 3.68 6.85 1.86
C VAL A 147 2.89 6.77 3.17
N LEU A 148 3.13 5.77 4.02
CA LEU A 148 2.53 5.66 5.35
C LEU A 148 2.89 6.86 6.25
N THR A 149 4.10 7.41 6.09
CA THR A 149 4.57 8.58 6.88
C THR A 149 4.26 9.94 6.31
N CYS A 150 3.87 9.99 5.04
CA CYS A 150 3.76 11.24 4.31
C CYS A 150 2.79 12.20 5.02
N THR A 151 3.26 13.42 5.28
CA THR A 151 2.52 14.48 5.99
C THR A 151 1.76 15.41 5.04
N THR A 152 1.88 15.24 3.73
CA THR A 152 1.12 16.00 2.73
C THR A 152 -0.39 15.91 3.00
N GLY A 153 -1.07 17.07 2.98
CA GLY A 153 -2.49 17.18 3.30
C GLY A 153 -3.41 16.47 2.30
N THR A 154 -3.13 16.57 0.99
CA THR A 154 -3.89 15.83 -0.04
C THR A 154 -2.94 15.00 -0.91
N GLY A 155 -3.21 13.70 -1.02
CA GLY A 155 -2.36 12.78 -1.78
C GLY A 155 -1.07 12.41 -1.04
N VAL A 156 0.04 12.35 -1.80
CA VAL A 156 1.38 12.01 -1.31
C VAL A 156 2.44 12.88 -1.98
N CYS A 157 3.63 12.98 -1.37
CA CYS A 157 4.79 13.60 -2.03
C CYS A 157 5.60 12.58 -2.84
N ALA A 158 6.34 13.06 -3.83
CA ALA A 158 7.18 12.24 -4.69
C ALA A 158 8.27 11.52 -3.89
N THR A 159 8.94 12.22 -2.98
CA THR A 159 10.04 11.65 -2.20
C THR A 159 9.58 10.51 -1.28
N CYS A 160 8.41 10.58 -0.64
CA CYS A 160 7.89 9.48 0.19
C CYS A 160 7.41 8.26 -0.63
N TYR A 161 7.03 8.46 -1.90
CA TYR A 161 6.65 7.37 -2.80
C TYR A 161 7.88 6.67 -3.41
N GLY A 162 8.90 7.46 -3.74
CA GLY A 162 10.14 7.02 -4.34
C GLY A 162 10.05 6.86 -5.86
N ARG A 163 10.83 5.93 -6.40
CA ARG A 163 10.94 5.67 -7.84
C ARG A 163 9.65 5.08 -8.41
N SER A 164 9.21 5.56 -9.57
CA SER A 164 8.18 4.91 -10.38
C SER A 164 8.78 3.70 -11.07
N MET A 165 8.18 2.52 -10.84
CA MET A 165 8.69 1.25 -11.36
C MET A 165 8.64 1.18 -12.90
N ALA A 166 7.78 1.99 -13.53
CA ALA A 166 7.65 2.04 -14.98
C ALA A 166 8.73 2.90 -15.65
N THR A 167 9.08 4.05 -15.05
CA THR A 167 10.05 4.99 -15.63
C THR A 167 11.48 4.75 -15.15
N GLY A 168 11.66 4.06 -14.02
CA GLY A 168 12.96 3.86 -13.38
C GLY A 168 13.54 5.12 -12.74
N LYS A 169 12.73 6.20 -12.63
CA LYS A 169 13.12 7.49 -12.04
C LYS A 169 12.16 7.87 -10.91
N LEU A 170 12.50 8.92 -10.16
CA LEU A 170 11.59 9.51 -9.18
C LEU A 170 10.22 9.78 -9.82
N VAL A 171 9.14 9.47 -9.09
CA VAL A 171 7.77 9.64 -9.57
C VAL A 171 7.47 11.11 -9.90
N ASP A 172 6.72 11.34 -10.98
CA ASP A 172 6.38 12.70 -11.41
C ASP A 172 5.23 13.29 -10.59
N ILE A 173 5.25 14.61 -10.43
CA ILE A 173 4.13 15.33 -9.81
C ILE A 173 2.92 15.25 -10.73
N GLY A 174 1.78 14.83 -10.18
CA GLY A 174 0.53 14.59 -10.89
C GLY A 174 0.27 13.10 -11.18
N GLU A 175 1.23 12.20 -10.98
CA GLU A 175 1.03 10.78 -11.25
C GLU A 175 -0.03 10.16 -10.32
N ALA A 176 -0.98 9.41 -10.91
CA ALA A 176 -2.10 8.78 -10.19
C ALA A 176 -1.67 7.43 -9.59
N VAL A 177 -0.75 7.49 -8.63
CA VAL A 177 -0.12 6.31 -8.01
C VAL A 177 -1.10 5.37 -7.31
N GLY A 178 -2.26 5.86 -6.87
CA GLY A 178 -3.32 5.02 -6.30
C GLY A 178 -3.94 4.06 -7.30
N ILE A 179 -4.27 4.53 -8.51
CA ILE A 179 -4.80 3.66 -9.57
C ILE A 179 -3.78 2.61 -9.96
N VAL A 180 -2.51 3.01 -10.11
CA VAL A 180 -1.40 2.08 -10.40
C VAL A 180 -1.30 1.02 -9.30
N ALA A 181 -1.32 1.42 -8.02
CA ALA A 181 -1.28 0.49 -6.90
C ALA A 181 -2.46 -0.50 -6.91
N ALA A 182 -3.69 -0.01 -7.12
CA ALA A 182 -4.87 -0.86 -7.17
C ALA A 182 -4.81 -1.89 -8.31
N GLN A 183 -4.31 -1.49 -9.48
CA GLN A 183 -4.14 -2.39 -10.62
C GLN A 183 -3.04 -3.42 -10.38
N SER A 184 -1.88 -3.00 -9.84
CA SER A 184 -0.76 -3.89 -9.52
C SER A 184 -1.12 -4.96 -8.49
N ILE A 185 -2.04 -4.66 -7.56
CA ILE A 185 -2.57 -5.62 -6.58
C ILE A 185 -3.66 -6.50 -7.21
N GLY A 186 -4.53 -5.89 -8.02
CA GLY A 186 -5.73 -6.53 -8.55
C GLY A 186 -5.50 -7.48 -9.73
N GLU A 187 -4.58 -7.15 -10.65
CA GLU A 187 -4.28 -7.97 -11.84
C GLU A 187 -3.79 -9.38 -11.46
N PRO A 188 -2.80 -9.54 -10.55
CA PRO A 188 -2.36 -10.86 -10.12
C PRO A 188 -3.36 -11.58 -9.21
N GLY A 189 -4.43 -10.90 -8.79
CA GLY A 189 -5.51 -11.49 -7.98
C GLY A 189 -6.14 -12.71 -8.65
N THR A 190 -6.15 -12.75 -9.98
CA THR A 190 -6.59 -13.93 -10.75
C THR A 190 -5.71 -15.16 -10.47
N GLN A 191 -4.41 -14.99 -10.23
CA GLN A 191 -3.49 -16.09 -9.92
C GLN A 191 -3.68 -16.61 -8.49
N LEU A 192 -3.94 -15.72 -7.53
CA LEU A 192 -4.27 -16.07 -6.14
C LEU A 192 -5.48 -17.00 -6.05
N THR A 193 -6.36 -16.93 -7.05
CA THR A 193 -7.58 -17.71 -7.10
C THR A 193 -7.41 -19.10 -7.70
N MET A 194 -6.36 -19.36 -8.48
CA MET A 194 -6.19 -20.62 -9.23
C MET A 194 -5.25 -21.63 -8.55
N ARG A 195 -4.26 -21.15 -7.80
CA ARG A 195 -3.19 -22.00 -7.23
C ARG A 195 -3.50 -22.64 -5.87
N THR A 196 -4.62 -22.30 -5.23
CA THR A 196 -5.06 -22.90 -3.96
C THR A 196 -5.26 -24.44 -3.99
N PHE A 197 -5.21 -25.07 -5.16
CA PHE A 197 -5.45 -26.51 -5.32
C PHE A 197 -4.18 -27.39 -5.44
N HIS A 198 -2.99 -26.80 -5.53
CA HIS A 198 -1.76 -27.58 -5.79
C HIS A 198 -0.95 -27.92 -4.53
N GLN A 199 -1.28 -27.33 -3.37
CA GLN A 199 -0.79 -27.83 -2.08
C GLN A 199 -1.65 -29.02 -1.66
N GLY A 200 -1.33 -30.19 -2.21
CA GLY A 200 -1.91 -31.46 -1.81
C GLY A 200 -1.44 -31.84 -0.41
N GLY A 201 -2.29 -31.62 0.60
CA GLY A 201 -2.09 -32.12 1.95
C GLY A 201 -3.29 -31.79 2.83
N VAL A 202 -3.59 -32.68 3.78
CA VAL A 202 -4.47 -32.38 4.93
C VAL A 202 -3.70 -31.50 5.91
N GLY A 203 -3.18 -30.36 5.43
CA GLY A 203 -2.78 -29.26 6.28
C GLY A 203 -4.05 -28.50 6.63
N GLU A 204 -4.21 -28.12 7.89
CA GLU A 204 -5.35 -27.32 8.33
C GLU A 204 -5.62 -26.17 7.36
N ASP A 205 -6.89 -25.85 7.20
CA ASP A 205 -7.50 -24.86 6.31
C ASP A 205 -6.92 -23.45 6.57
N ILE A 206 -5.65 -23.24 6.24
CA ILE A 206 -5.02 -21.92 6.17
C ILE A 206 -5.80 -21.24 5.06
N THR A 207 -6.71 -20.35 5.44
CA THR A 207 -7.43 -19.47 4.54
C THR A 207 -6.40 -18.65 3.75
N GLY A 208 -5.91 -19.22 2.65
CA GLY A 208 -4.92 -18.63 1.77
C GLY A 208 -5.55 -18.09 0.50
N GLY A 209 -4.82 -17.21 -0.20
CA GLY A 209 -5.26 -16.64 -1.47
C GLY A 209 -6.23 -15.46 -1.33
N LEU A 210 -7.08 -15.27 -2.34
CA LEU A 210 -7.91 -14.05 -2.46
C LEU A 210 -8.84 -13.77 -1.25
N PRO A 211 -9.50 -14.76 -0.61
CA PRO A 211 -10.37 -14.48 0.54
C PRO A 211 -9.63 -13.84 1.71
N ARG A 212 -8.35 -14.22 1.93
CA ARG A 212 -7.50 -13.63 2.98
C ARG A 212 -7.15 -12.18 2.66
N VAL A 213 -6.79 -11.90 1.41
CA VAL A 213 -6.52 -10.53 0.95
C VAL A 213 -7.77 -9.64 1.12
N GLN A 214 -8.95 -10.17 0.80
CA GLN A 214 -10.22 -9.46 1.03
C GLN A 214 -10.50 -9.24 2.53
N GLU A 215 -10.23 -10.24 3.38
CA GLU A 215 -10.40 -10.11 4.84
C GLU A 215 -9.51 -9.00 5.41
N LEU A 216 -8.26 -8.92 4.96
CA LEU A 216 -7.28 -7.91 5.36
C LEU A 216 -7.68 -6.50 4.89
N PHE A 217 -7.98 -6.32 3.60
CA PHE A 217 -8.37 -5.00 3.08
C PHE A 217 -9.74 -4.52 3.55
N GLU A 218 -10.65 -5.43 3.93
CA GLU A 218 -11.91 -5.05 4.57
C GLU A 218 -11.79 -4.90 6.09
N ALA A 219 -10.59 -5.07 6.66
CA ALA A 219 -10.31 -5.02 8.10
C ALA A 219 -11.32 -5.87 8.90
N ARG A 220 -11.63 -7.07 8.41
CA ARG A 220 -12.55 -8.01 9.06
C ARG A 220 -11.81 -8.79 10.15
N VAL A 221 -12.54 -9.20 11.18
CA VAL A 221 -12.00 -10.09 12.21
C VAL A 221 -11.69 -11.46 11.58
N PRO A 222 -10.45 -11.96 11.70
CA PRO A 222 -10.05 -13.21 11.07
C PRO A 222 -10.72 -14.43 11.69
N ARG A 223 -10.96 -15.48 10.88
CA ARG A 223 -11.56 -16.74 11.35
C ARG A 223 -10.65 -17.49 12.34
N GLY A 224 -9.35 -17.48 12.10
CA GLY A 224 -8.31 -18.07 12.97
C GLY A 224 -7.67 -17.01 13.87
N LYS A 225 -8.49 -16.21 14.57
CA LYS A 225 -8.01 -15.12 15.42
C LYS A 225 -7.01 -15.64 16.46
N ALA A 226 -5.81 -15.08 16.44
CA ALA A 226 -4.80 -15.32 17.46
C ALA A 226 -4.67 -14.07 18.35
N PRO A 227 -4.67 -14.23 19.68
CA PRO A 227 -4.48 -13.13 20.60
C PRO A 227 -3.03 -12.63 20.53
N ILE A 228 -2.88 -11.33 20.75
CA ILE A 228 -1.60 -10.66 20.90
C ILE A 228 -1.42 -10.22 22.35
N ALA A 229 -0.17 -10.12 22.82
CA ALA A 229 0.15 -9.60 24.13
C ALA A 229 -0.19 -8.10 24.22
N ASP A 230 -1.06 -7.71 25.15
CA ASP A 230 -1.41 -6.31 25.39
C ASP A 230 -0.29 -5.56 26.11
N VAL A 231 0.55 -6.27 26.86
CA VAL A 231 1.65 -5.73 27.69
C VAL A 231 2.86 -6.64 27.60
N THR A 232 4.07 -6.06 27.71
CA THR A 232 5.32 -6.80 27.85
C THR A 232 5.40 -7.43 29.24
N GLY A 233 5.82 -8.70 29.31
CA GLY A 233 6.00 -9.37 30.58
C GLY A 233 6.19 -10.88 30.47
N ARG A 234 6.05 -11.57 31.61
CA ARG A 234 6.21 -13.02 31.70
C ARG A 234 4.89 -13.75 31.55
N VAL A 235 4.89 -14.80 30.72
CA VAL A 235 3.74 -15.65 30.47
C VAL A 235 3.60 -16.68 31.58
N ARG A 236 2.42 -16.72 32.19
CA ARG A 236 1.93 -17.82 33.02
C ARG A 236 0.93 -18.66 32.23
N LEU A 237 1.30 -19.89 31.87
CA LEU A 237 0.48 -20.78 31.06
C LEU A 237 -0.22 -21.82 31.93
N GLU A 238 -1.55 -21.73 32.01
CA GLU A 238 -2.40 -22.73 32.65
C GLU A 238 -3.00 -23.64 31.57
N ASP A 239 -2.59 -24.91 31.58
CA ASP A 239 -3.07 -25.90 30.62
C ASP A 239 -4.32 -26.65 31.12
N GLY A 240 -5.50 -26.27 30.61
CA GLY A 240 -6.78 -26.93 30.91
C GLY A 240 -7.10 -28.11 30.00
N GLU A 241 -8.17 -28.85 30.28
CA GLU A 241 -8.53 -30.04 29.48
C GLU A 241 -8.93 -29.70 28.03
N ARG A 242 -9.66 -28.60 27.82
CA ARG A 242 -10.16 -28.16 26.49
C ARG A 242 -9.65 -26.79 26.04
N PHE A 243 -9.17 -25.98 26.96
CA PHE A 243 -8.77 -24.60 26.70
C PHE A 243 -7.44 -24.30 27.39
N TYR A 244 -6.61 -23.49 26.73
CA TYR A 244 -5.50 -22.81 27.39
C TYR A 244 -6.02 -21.54 28.08
N LYS A 245 -5.38 -21.21 29.20
CA LYS A 245 -5.51 -19.92 29.86
C LYS A 245 -4.10 -19.33 29.98
N ILE A 246 -3.91 -18.15 29.39
CA ILE A 246 -2.62 -17.45 29.38
C ILE A 246 -2.78 -16.20 30.23
N THR A 247 -1.94 -16.03 31.24
CA THR A 247 -1.88 -14.80 32.04
C THR A 247 -0.53 -14.14 31.84
N ILE A 248 -0.51 -12.87 31.43
CA ILE A 248 0.75 -12.11 31.31
C ILE A 248 0.92 -11.29 32.57
N VAL A 249 2.03 -11.53 33.27
CA VAL A 249 2.46 -10.75 34.43
C VAL A 249 3.37 -9.64 33.93
N PRO A 250 2.94 -8.36 33.98
CA PRO A 250 3.73 -7.25 33.44
C PRO A 250 5.01 -7.01 34.23
N ASP A 251 6.08 -6.61 33.55
CA ASP A 251 7.36 -6.28 34.22
C ASP A 251 7.29 -4.96 35.02
N ASP A 252 6.38 -4.07 34.64
CA ASP A 252 6.09 -2.78 35.29
C ASP A 252 5.34 -2.93 36.63
N GLY A 253 4.77 -4.11 36.91
CA GLY A 253 3.96 -4.34 38.11
C GLY A 253 2.54 -3.79 38.02
N SER A 254 2.08 -3.46 36.80
CA SER A 254 0.66 -3.24 36.49
C SER A 254 -0.16 -4.53 36.63
N GLU A 255 -1.48 -4.43 36.49
CA GLU A 255 -2.40 -5.56 36.70
C GLU A 255 -2.15 -6.72 35.72
N GLU A 256 -2.26 -7.97 36.22
CA GLU A 256 -2.13 -9.17 35.40
C GLU A 256 -3.21 -9.20 34.30
N VAL A 257 -2.81 -9.40 33.05
CA VAL A 257 -3.74 -9.49 31.91
C VAL A 257 -4.02 -10.96 31.61
N VAL A 258 -5.30 -11.36 31.67
CA VAL A 258 -5.72 -12.76 31.50
C VAL A 258 -6.43 -12.95 30.16
N TYR A 259 -5.95 -13.95 29.40
CA TYR A 259 -6.58 -14.46 28.19
C TYR A 259 -7.20 -15.84 28.47
N ASP A 260 -8.53 -15.86 28.60
CA ASP A 260 -9.31 -17.06 28.87
C ASP A 260 -9.88 -17.71 27.60
N LYS A 261 -10.21 -19.00 27.70
CA LYS A 261 -10.95 -19.77 26.69
C LYS A 261 -10.25 -19.86 25.32
N LEU A 262 -8.92 -19.95 25.32
CA LEU A 262 -8.15 -20.18 24.09
C LEU A 262 -8.27 -21.65 23.67
N SER A 263 -8.77 -21.90 22.47
CA SER A 263 -9.08 -23.27 22.01
C SER A 263 -7.80 -24.08 21.78
N LYS A 264 -7.72 -25.29 22.36
CA LYS A 264 -6.62 -26.24 22.11
C LYS A 264 -6.52 -26.75 20.66
N ARG A 265 -7.54 -26.51 19.83
CA ARG A 265 -7.44 -26.79 18.39
C ARG A 265 -6.42 -25.88 17.70
N GLN A 266 -6.23 -24.68 18.24
CA GLN A 266 -5.23 -23.73 17.78
C GLN A 266 -3.95 -23.98 18.58
N ARG A 267 -2.82 -24.11 17.87
CA ARG A 267 -1.54 -24.39 18.52
C ARG A 267 -0.97 -23.11 19.11
N LEU A 268 -0.25 -23.24 20.22
CA LEU A 268 0.56 -22.15 20.76
C LEU A 268 1.68 -21.80 19.77
N ARG A 269 2.04 -20.52 19.68
CA ARG A 269 3.05 -20.07 18.72
C ARG A 269 4.42 -20.63 19.10
N VAL A 270 5.20 -21.01 18.09
CA VAL A 270 6.62 -21.35 18.23
C VAL A 270 7.44 -20.07 18.19
N PHE A 271 8.30 -19.88 19.18
CA PHE A 271 9.19 -18.74 19.32
C PHE A 271 10.65 -19.17 19.20
N LYS A 272 11.46 -18.30 18.58
CA LYS A 272 12.91 -18.33 18.79
C LYS A 272 13.20 -17.66 20.13
N HIS A 273 13.74 -18.43 21.07
CA HIS A 273 14.16 -17.90 22.37
C HIS A 273 15.52 -17.23 22.25
N GLU A 274 15.90 -16.45 23.28
CA GLU A 274 17.24 -15.83 23.38
C GLU A 274 18.37 -16.86 23.23
N ASP A 275 18.12 -18.11 23.62
CA ASP A 275 19.02 -19.26 23.48
C ASP A 275 19.15 -19.78 22.03
N GLY A 276 18.45 -19.17 21.06
CA GLY A 276 18.43 -19.55 19.65
C GLY A 276 17.58 -20.79 19.33
N SER A 277 16.97 -21.44 20.33
CA SER A 277 16.08 -22.59 20.13
C SER A 277 14.67 -22.17 19.73
N GLU A 278 14.11 -22.84 18.73
CA GLU A 278 12.69 -22.74 18.37
C GLU A 278 11.86 -23.70 19.24
N ARG A 279 11.14 -23.18 20.24
CA ARG A 279 10.22 -23.99 21.07
C ARG A 279 8.84 -23.31 21.16
N VAL A 280 7.85 -24.11 21.52
CA VAL A 280 6.48 -23.64 21.75
C VAL A 280 6.47 -22.75 22.98
N LEU A 281 5.64 -21.69 22.95
CA LEU A 281 5.40 -20.83 24.10
C LEU A 281 5.13 -21.66 25.36
N SER A 282 5.97 -21.43 26.36
CA SER A 282 6.00 -22.18 27.61
C SER A 282 5.82 -21.23 28.81
N ASP A 283 5.50 -21.83 29.95
CA ASP A 283 5.39 -21.10 31.21
C ASP A 283 6.74 -20.46 31.58
N GLY A 284 6.71 -19.18 31.96
CA GLY A 284 7.88 -18.38 32.32
C GLY A 284 8.57 -17.66 31.16
N ASP A 285 8.11 -17.85 29.92
CA ASP A 285 8.65 -17.14 28.76
C ASP A 285 8.34 -15.64 28.81
N HIS A 286 9.28 -14.83 28.32
CA HIS A 286 9.11 -13.39 28.20
C HIS A 286 8.55 -13.03 26.83
N VAL A 287 7.52 -12.19 26.79
CA VAL A 287 6.86 -11.74 25.56
C VAL A 287 6.81 -10.22 25.51
N GLU A 288 7.02 -9.67 24.32
CA GLU A 288 6.92 -8.25 24.06
C GLU A 288 5.48 -7.83 23.72
N VAL A 289 5.19 -6.54 23.91
CA VAL A 289 3.91 -5.96 23.51
C VAL A 289 3.63 -6.21 22.04
N GLY A 290 2.43 -6.70 21.74
CA GLY A 290 2.02 -7.01 20.38
C GLY A 290 2.45 -8.37 19.84
N GLN A 291 3.26 -9.13 20.60
CA GLN A 291 3.67 -10.48 20.24
C GLN A 291 2.45 -11.42 20.20
N GLN A 292 2.26 -12.14 19.10
CA GLN A 292 1.14 -13.07 18.95
C GLN A 292 1.37 -14.38 19.70
N LEU A 293 0.42 -14.83 20.50
CA LEU A 293 0.59 -15.94 21.44
C LEU A 293 0.26 -17.33 20.85
N MET A 294 -0.59 -17.38 19.82
CA MET A 294 -1.03 -18.61 19.16
C MET A 294 -0.77 -18.56 17.64
N GLU A 295 -0.66 -19.72 17.00
CA GLU A 295 -0.66 -19.82 15.53
C GLU A 295 -1.98 -19.31 14.95
N GLY A 296 -1.95 -18.53 13.87
CA GLY A 296 -3.15 -17.95 13.25
C GLY A 296 -2.92 -16.51 12.81
N SER A 297 -3.99 -15.73 12.76
CA SER A 297 -3.97 -14.33 12.31
C SER A 297 -4.32 -13.39 13.45
N ALA A 298 -3.48 -12.37 13.68
CA ALA A 298 -3.84 -11.29 14.60
C ALA A 298 -5.00 -10.45 14.05
N ASP A 299 -5.84 -9.93 14.95
CA ASP A 299 -6.91 -9.01 14.60
C ASP A 299 -6.34 -7.59 14.42
N PRO A 300 -6.42 -6.98 13.21
CA PRO A 300 -5.85 -5.66 12.98
C PRO A 300 -6.40 -4.56 13.90
N HIS A 301 -7.64 -4.71 14.42
CA HIS A 301 -8.21 -3.77 15.38
C HIS A 301 -7.53 -3.85 16.75
N GLU A 302 -7.12 -5.05 17.17
CA GLU A 302 -6.33 -5.23 18.40
C GLU A 302 -4.91 -4.71 18.21
N VAL A 303 -4.28 -5.00 17.05
CA VAL A 303 -2.95 -4.46 16.72
C VAL A 303 -2.96 -2.92 16.76
N LEU A 304 -3.99 -2.27 16.19
CA LEU A 304 -4.14 -0.81 16.25
C LEU A 304 -4.26 -0.30 17.69
N ARG A 305 -5.03 -0.99 18.53
CA ARG A 305 -5.27 -0.59 19.93
C ARG A 305 -4.00 -0.70 20.77
N VAL A 306 -3.22 -1.75 20.56
CA VAL A 306 -2.06 -2.10 21.40
C VAL A 306 -0.78 -1.41 20.92
N GLN A 307 -0.48 -1.52 19.62
CA GLN A 307 0.80 -1.06 19.04
C GLN A 307 0.68 0.28 18.30
N GLY A 308 -0.54 0.76 18.07
CA GLY A 308 -0.82 2.04 17.44
C GLY A 308 -0.94 1.98 15.91
N PRO A 309 -1.20 3.12 15.26
CA PRO A 309 -1.54 3.19 13.84
C PRO A 309 -0.38 2.83 12.92
N ARG A 310 0.85 2.98 13.39
CA ARG A 310 2.04 2.70 12.59
C ARG A 310 2.24 1.22 12.37
N GLU A 311 2.17 0.47 13.46
CA GLU A 311 2.50 -0.95 13.46
C GLU A 311 1.41 -1.78 12.80
N VAL A 312 0.14 -1.40 12.97
CA VAL A 312 -0.96 -2.04 12.22
C VAL A 312 -0.82 -1.87 10.70
N GLN A 313 -0.25 -0.74 10.22
CA GLN A 313 -0.02 -0.56 8.79
C GLN A 313 1.05 -1.52 8.29
N ILE A 314 2.16 -1.65 9.03
CA ILE A 314 3.25 -2.56 8.72
C ILE A 314 2.75 -4.01 8.77
N HIS A 315 1.98 -4.37 9.79
CA HIS A 315 1.33 -5.66 9.91
C HIS A 315 0.46 -5.98 8.69
N LEU A 316 -0.43 -5.07 8.27
CA LEU A 316 -1.28 -5.27 7.09
C LEU A 316 -0.47 -5.42 5.80
N VAL A 317 0.59 -4.62 5.62
CA VAL A 317 1.47 -4.74 4.45
C VAL A 317 2.14 -6.11 4.43
N ARG A 318 2.72 -6.54 5.55
CA ARG A 318 3.40 -7.84 5.66
C ARG A 318 2.44 -9.01 5.41
N GLU A 319 1.26 -9.00 6.04
CA GLU A 319 0.27 -10.07 5.88
C GLU A 319 -0.27 -10.19 4.45
N VAL A 320 -0.57 -9.06 3.79
CA VAL A 320 -1.01 -9.08 2.39
C VAL A 320 0.13 -9.62 1.51
N GLN A 321 1.35 -9.14 1.75
CA GLN A 321 2.51 -9.51 0.97
C GLN A 321 2.88 -10.99 1.13
N GLU A 322 2.74 -11.57 2.32
CA GLU A 322 2.92 -13.01 2.55
C GLU A 322 1.98 -13.85 1.69
N VAL A 323 0.72 -13.42 1.50
CA VAL A 323 -0.23 -14.14 0.64
C VAL A 323 0.19 -14.10 -0.83
N TYR A 324 0.69 -12.96 -1.33
CA TYR A 324 1.19 -12.85 -2.71
C TYR A 324 2.50 -13.63 -2.91
N ARG A 325 3.44 -13.54 -1.95
CA ARG A 325 4.72 -14.25 -1.96
C ARG A 325 4.52 -15.77 -1.95
N ALA A 326 3.61 -16.28 -1.13
CA ALA A 326 3.27 -17.71 -1.07
C ALA A 326 2.77 -18.25 -2.43
N GLN A 327 2.24 -17.38 -3.29
CA GLN A 327 1.78 -17.72 -4.64
C GLN A 327 2.80 -17.41 -5.73
N GLY A 328 4.00 -16.93 -5.37
CA GLY A 328 5.08 -16.59 -6.30
C GLY A 328 4.81 -15.33 -7.11
N VAL A 329 4.01 -14.40 -6.58
CA VAL A 329 3.75 -13.10 -7.20
C VAL A 329 4.56 -12.04 -6.45
N SER A 330 5.43 -11.33 -7.16
CA SER A 330 6.14 -10.17 -6.63
C SER A 330 5.34 -8.90 -6.86
N ILE A 331 5.04 -8.19 -5.78
CA ILE A 331 4.41 -6.86 -5.80
C ILE A 331 5.25 -5.97 -4.89
N HIS A 332 5.52 -4.74 -5.32
CA HIS A 332 6.25 -3.81 -4.45
C HIS A 332 5.36 -3.30 -3.30
N ASP A 333 5.88 -3.35 -2.08
CA ASP A 333 5.19 -2.97 -0.84
C ASP A 333 4.57 -1.55 -0.90
N LYS A 334 5.16 -0.63 -1.68
CA LYS A 334 4.64 0.75 -1.85
C LYS A 334 3.20 0.77 -2.34
N HIS A 335 2.78 -0.20 -3.16
CA HIS A 335 1.41 -0.28 -3.65
C HIS A 335 0.43 -0.64 -2.52
N ILE A 336 0.80 -1.61 -1.67
CA ILE A 336 -0.04 -1.99 -0.53
C ILE A 336 -0.09 -0.86 0.49
N GLU A 337 1.03 -0.19 0.73
CA GLU A 337 1.09 0.99 1.61
C GLU A 337 0.17 2.12 1.16
N VAL A 338 0.04 2.36 -0.16
CA VAL A 338 -0.89 3.38 -0.69
C VAL A 338 -2.33 3.05 -0.31
N ILE A 339 -2.74 1.79 -0.38
CA ILE A 339 -4.09 1.34 0.01
C ILE A 339 -4.27 1.44 1.53
N VAL A 340 -3.31 0.92 2.29
CA VAL A 340 -3.33 0.89 3.76
C VAL A 340 -3.34 2.32 4.35
N ARG A 341 -2.68 3.28 3.69
CA ARG A 341 -2.78 4.72 4.06
C ARG A 341 -4.23 5.21 4.04
N GLN A 342 -5.04 4.79 3.07
CA GLN A 342 -6.45 5.21 2.97
C GLN A 342 -7.33 4.54 4.03
N MET A 343 -6.98 3.33 4.48
CA MET A 343 -7.72 2.60 5.52
C MET A 343 -7.64 3.26 6.92
N LEU A 344 -6.58 4.03 7.19
CA LEU A 344 -6.32 4.72 8.48
C LEU A 344 -6.32 6.25 8.37
N ARG A 345 -6.99 6.78 7.34
CA ARG A 345 -7.03 8.22 7.06
C ARG A 345 -7.91 9.00 8.04
N ARG A 346 -8.86 8.35 8.72
CA ARG A 346 -9.84 9.00 9.61
C ARG A 346 -9.62 8.71 11.09
N VAL A 347 -10.05 9.66 11.92
CA VAL A 347 -10.10 9.57 13.38
C VAL A 347 -11.54 9.71 13.86
N THR A 348 -11.89 9.03 14.94
CA THR A 348 -13.17 9.23 15.65
C THR A 348 -12.95 10.20 16.78
N ILE A 349 -13.82 11.19 16.90
CA ILE A 349 -13.74 12.20 17.96
C ILE A 349 -14.32 11.61 19.25
N ILE A 350 -13.57 11.67 20.34
CA ILE A 350 -14.01 11.26 21.68
C ILE A 350 -14.50 12.49 22.43
N ASP A 351 -13.68 13.54 22.44
CA ASP A 351 -13.98 14.82 23.08
C ASP A 351 -13.74 15.95 22.09
N SER A 352 -14.66 16.90 22.03
CA SER A 352 -14.59 18.04 21.13
C SER A 352 -13.62 19.11 21.62
N GLY A 353 -13.32 19.16 22.93
CA GLY A 353 -12.58 20.26 23.53
C GLY A 353 -13.22 21.60 23.16
N SER A 354 -12.40 22.54 22.68
CA SER A 354 -12.83 23.84 22.16
C SER A 354 -13.02 23.89 20.64
N THR A 355 -12.98 22.75 19.95
CA THR A 355 -13.27 22.66 18.51
C THR A 355 -14.77 22.52 18.24
N GLU A 356 -15.17 22.73 16.98
CA GLU A 356 -16.56 22.48 16.54
C GLU A 356 -16.83 21.02 16.15
N PHE A 357 -15.89 20.10 16.42
CA PHE A 357 -16.07 18.70 16.07
C PHE A 357 -17.17 18.04 16.91
N LEU A 358 -18.02 17.26 16.25
CA LEU A 358 -19.06 16.48 16.92
C LEU A 358 -18.46 15.20 17.51
N PRO A 359 -18.63 14.91 18.81
CA PRO A 359 -18.24 13.63 19.40
C PRO A 359 -18.89 12.45 18.68
N GLY A 360 -18.10 11.42 18.38
CA GLY A 360 -18.52 10.25 17.61
C GLY A 360 -18.51 10.42 16.09
N SER A 361 -18.22 11.62 15.57
CA SER A 361 -18.02 11.83 14.13
C SER A 361 -16.67 11.30 13.65
N LEU A 362 -16.63 10.88 12.38
CA LEU A 362 -15.41 10.43 11.70
C LEU A 362 -14.85 11.56 10.85
N ILE A 363 -13.72 12.14 11.27
CA ILE A 363 -13.09 13.28 10.62
C ILE A 363 -11.78 12.82 9.96
N ASP A 364 -11.37 13.50 8.88
CA ASP A 364 -10.07 13.29 8.26
C ASP A 364 -8.94 13.67 9.23
N ARG A 365 -7.88 12.87 9.30
CA ARG A 365 -6.77 13.11 10.23
C ARG A 365 -6.06 14.43 9.96
N ALA A 366 -5.89 14.83 8.69
CA ALA A 366 -5.22 16.09 8.36
C ALA A 366 -6.06 17.29 8.79
N GLU A 367 -7.40 17.22 8.64
CA GLU A 367 -8.32 18.25 9.14
C GLU A 367 -8.31 18.31 10.67
N PHE A 368 -8.34 17.16 11.33
CA PHE A 368 -8.24 17.06 12.80
C PHE A 368 -6.92 17.66 13.32
N GLU A 369 -5.79 17.34 12.72
CA GLU A 369 -4.48 17.87 13.12
C GLU A 369 -4.37 19.39 12.85
N ALA A 370 -4.91 19.88 11.73
CA ALA A 370 -4.90 21.30 11.38
C ALA A 370 -5.76 22.14 12.34
N GLU A 371 -6.97 21.68 12.63
CA GLU A 371 -7.90 22.40 13.51
C GLU A 371 -7.42 22.40 14.96
N ASN A 372 -6.94 21.26 15.46
CA ASN A 372 -6.34 21.21 16.79
C ASN A 372 -5.13 22.13 16.92
N ARG A 373 -4.29 22.22 15.88
CA ARG A 373 -3.15 23.15 15.89
C ARG A 373 -3.60 24.60 15.98
N ARG A 374 -4.69 24.97 15.30
CA ARG A 374 -5.28 26.31 15.35
C ARG A 374 -5.81 26.62 16.76
N VAL A 375 -6.62 25.73 17.33
CA VAL A 375 -7.23 25.92 18.66
C VAL A 375 -6.18 26.00 19.77
N VAL A 376 -5.13 25.18 19.71
CA VAL A 376 -4.01 25.24 20.66
C VAL A 376 -3.27 26.58 20.56
N ALA A 377 -3.09 27.12 19.34
CA ALA A 377 -2.47 28.42 19.14
C ALA A 377 -3.33 29.58 19.69
N GLU A 378 -4.65 29.40 19.71
CA GLU A 378 -5.62 30.34 20.33
C GLU A 378 -5.74 30.15 21.85
N GLY A 379 -5.08 29.14 22.43
CA GLY A 379 -5.09 28.84 23.87
C GLY A 379 -6.29 28.02 24.35
N GLY A 380 -7.06 27.44 23.43
CA GLY A 380 -8.17 26.54 23.74
C GLY A 380 -7.72 25.09 23.98
N GLU A 381 -8.64 24.26 24.47
CA GLU A 381 -8.41 22.83 24.64
C GLU A 381 -8.56 22.09 23.29
N PRO A 382 -7.56 21.31 22.84
CA PRO A 382 -7.66 20.55 21.59
C PRO A 382 -8.68 19.41 21.70
N ALA A 383 -9.26 19.01 20.56
CA ALA A 383 -10.12 17.83 20.52
C ALA A 383 -9.32 16.54 20.74
N ALA A 384 -9.89 15.60 21.48
CA ALA A 384 -9.34 14.26 21.64
C ALA A 384 -9.96 13.31 20.61
N GLY A 385 -9.12 12.64 19.83
CA GLY A 385 -9.56 11.70 18.80
C GLY A 385 -8.78 10.39 18.87
N ARG A 386 -9.41 9.29 18.46
CA ARG A 386 -8.77 7.97 18.34
C ARG A 386 -8.71 7.55 16.87
N PRO A 387 -7.59 7.02 16.38
CA PRO A 387 -7.52 6.47 15.02
C PRO A 387 -8.51 5.32 14.86
N VAL A 388 -9.12 5.21 13.67
CA VAL A 388 -10.05 4.13 13.33
C VAL A 388 -9.56 3.44 12.08
N LEU A 389 -9.33 2.13 12.18
CA LEU A 389 -9.10 1.28 11.03
C LEU A 389 -10.44 0.98 10.33
N MET A 390 -10.52 1.29 9.04
CA MET A 390 -11.68 0.99 8.21
C MET A 390 -11.30 0.07 7.06
N GLY A 391 -12.20 -0.85 6.72
CA GLY A 391 -12.10 -1.58 5.47
C GLY A 391 -12.24 -0.65 4.26
N ILE A 392 -11.65 -1.04 3.13
CA ILE A 392 -11.66 -0.23 1.90
C ILE A 392 -13.07 0.17 1.46
N THR A 393 -14.07 -0.71 1.60
CA THR A 393 -15.47 -0.39 1.23
C THR A 393 -16.04 0.75 2.08
N LYS A 394 -15.78 0.74 3.40
CA LYS A 394 -16.24 1.78 4.32
C LYS A 394 -15.46 3.08 4.10
N ALA A 395 -14.15 2.98 3.85
CA ALA A 395 -13.29 4.13 3.55
C ALA A 395 -13.75 4.85 2.26
N SER A 396 -14.10 4.12 1.19
CA SER A 396 -14.59 4.71 -0.06
C SER A 396 -15.95 5.41 0.09
N LEU A 397 -16.84 4.89 0.96
CA LEU A 397 -18.12 5.55 1.25
C LEU A 397 -17.97 6.79 2.13
N ALA A 398 -16.90 6.82 2.93
CA ALA A 398 -16.49 7.96 3.74
C ALA A 398 -15.54 8.88 2.96
N THR A 399 -15.83 9.17 1.69
CA THR A 399 -15.18 10.27 0.96
C THR A 399 -15.96 11.57 1.19
N ASP A 400 -15.28 12.71 1.07
CA ASP A 400 -15.90 14.02 1.28
C ASP A 400 -16.77 14.45 0.09
N SER A 401 -16.53 13.84 -1.08
CA SER A 401 -17.31 14.03 -2.30
C SER A 401 -18.54 13.13 -2.32
N TRP A 402 -19.71 13.74 -2.17
CA TRP A 402 -20.96 13.00 -2.25
C TRP A 402 -21.21 12.45 -3.67
N LEU A 403 -20.71 13.12 -4.72
CA LEU A 403 -20.89 12.66 -6.11
C LEU A 403 -20.08 11.38 -6.37
N SER A 404 -18.85 11.33 -5.86
CA SER A 404 -18.00 10.13 -5.93
C SER A 404 -18.59 8.99 -5.10
N ALA A 405 -19.01 9.25 -3.86
CA ALA A 405 -19.65 8.26 -3.00
C ALA A 405 -20.93 7.67 -3.63
N ALA A 406 -21.81 8.51 -4.17
CA ALA A 406 -23.08 8.10 -4.75
C ALA A 406 -22.92 7.20 -5.99
N SER A 407 -21.81 7.34 -6.72
CA SER A 407 -21.48 6.52 -7.89
C SER A 407 -20.90 5.13 -7.55
N PHE A 408 -20.54 4.89 -6.28
CA PHE A 408 -19.98 3.61 -5.84
C PHE A 408 -21.06 2.63 -5.39
N GLN A 409 -21.67 2.89 -4.23
CA GLN A 409 -22.72 2.08 -3.59
C GLN A 409 -23.66 2.98 -2.77
N GLU A 410 -24.85 2.48 -2.42
CA GLU A 410 -25.80 3.15 -1.51
C GLU A 410 -26.24 4.56 -1.95
N THR A 411 -26.43 4.78 -3.25
CA THR A 411 -26.74 6.07 -3.88
C THR A 411 -27.86 6.85 -3.17
N THR A 412 -28.97 6.19 -2.81
CA THR A 412 -30.11 6.84 -2.14
C THR A 412 -29.75 7.38 -0.75
N ARG A 413 -28.97 6.61 0.03
CA ARG A 413 -28.52 7.04 1.36
C ARG A 413 -27.58 8.24 1.25
N VAL A 414 -26.62 8.19 0.33
CA VAL A 414 -25.63 9.27 0.13
C VAL A 414 -26.31 10.57 -0.31
N LEU A 415 -27.21 10.51 -1.29
CA LEU A 415 -27.91 11.70 -1.78
C LEU A 415 -28.82 12.33 -0.71
N THR A 416 -29.48 11.49 0.09
CA THR A 416 -30.34 11.98 1.18
C THR A 416 -29.51 12.70 2.25
N ASP A 417 -28.40 12.12 2.69
CA ASP A 417 -27.50 12.73 3.67
C ASP A 417 -26.87 14.03 3.14
N ALA A 418 -26.45 14.05 1.87
CA ALA A 418 -25.90 15.25 1.23
C ALA A 418 -26.93 16.39 1.13
N ALA A 419 -28.19 16.07 0.79
CA ALA A 419 -29.27 17.05 0.68
C ALA A 419 -29.65 17.64 2.05
N ILE A 420 -29.77 16.80 3.09
CA ILE A 420 -30.09 17.25 4.47
C ILE A 420 -29.00 18.19 4.99
N ASN A 421 -27.73 17.84 4.77
CA ASN A 421 -26.59 18.64 5.24
C ASN A 421 -26.20 19.78 4.29
N CYS A 422 -26.94 20.00 3.20
CA CYS A 422 -26.62 20.98 2.15
C CYS A 422 -25.15 20.92 1.67
N ARG A 423 -24.61 19.71 1.47
CA ARG A 423 -23.20 19.53 1.11
C ARG A 423 -22.91 20.05 -0.30
N SER A 424 -21.81 20.80 -0.42
CA SER A 424 -21.27 21.26 -1.71
C SER A 424 -20.04 20.44 -2.08
N ASP A 425 -19.97 19.97 -3.33
CA ASP A 425 -18.84 19.18 -3.82
C ASP A 425 -17.75 20.09 -4.41
N LYS A 426 -16.49 19.88 -4.02
CA LYS A 426 -15.34 20.67 -4.47
C LYS A 426 -14.78 20.18 -5.82
N LEU A 427 -15.18 19.01 -6.31
CA LEU A 427 -14.73 18.44 -7.59
C LEU A 427 -13.21 18.30 -7.71
N ASN A 428 -12.54 17.94 -6.60
CA ASN A 428 -11.08 17.78 -6.55
C ASN A 428 -10.62 16.34 -6.83
N GLY A 429 -11.54 15.39 -6.96
CA GLY A 429 -11.25 13.99 -7.28
C GLY A 429 -11.30 13.69 -8.77
N LEU A 430 -10.93 12.47 -9.14
CA LEU A 430 -10.94 12.05 -10.55
C LEU A 430 -12.36 11.76 -11.03
N LYS A 431 -13.15 11.07 -10.19
CA LYS A 431 -14.44 10.48 -10.57
C LYS A 431 -15.49 11.54 -10.88
N GLU A 432 -15.52 12.61 -10.10
CA GLU A 432 -16.45 13.73 -10.29
C GLU A 432 -16.16 14.46 -11.61
N ASN A 433 -14.88 14.70 -11.90
CA ASN A 433 -14.48 15.36 -13.14
C ASN A 433 -14.78 14.49 -14.37
N VAL A 434 -14.60 13.16 -14.26
CA VAL A 434 -15.01 12.23 -15.32
C VAL A 434 -16.52 12.28 -15.57
N ILE A 435 -17.35 12.28 -14.51
CA ILE A 435 -18.82 12.32 -14.62
C ILE A 435 -19.28 13.62 -15.30
N ILE A 436 -18.67 14.76 -14.97
CA ILE A 436 -19.07 16.09 -15.46
C ILE A 436 -18.44 16.39 -16.84
N GLY A 437 -17.42 15.64 -17.26
CA GLY A 437 -16.71 15.87 -18.52
C GLY A 437 -15.61 16.95 -18.43
N LYS A 438 -15.08 17.20 -17.23
CA LYS A 438 -13.89 18.06 -17.02
C LYS A 438 -12.61 17.24 -17.06
N LEU A 439 -11.48 17.90 -17.29
CA LEU A 439 -10.17 17.27 -17.17
C LEU A 439 -9.95 16.74 -15.75
N ILE A 440 -9.43 15.52 -15.64
CA ILE A 440 -9.07 14.93 -14.35
C ILE A 440 -7.94 15.72 -13.70
N PRO A 441 -7.94 15.91 -12.37
CA PRO A 441 -6.89 16.65 -11.67
C PRO A 441 -5.65 15.78 -11.42
N ALA A 442 -5.21 15.01 -12.42
CA ALA A 442 -4.04 14.13 -12.42
C ALA A 442 -3.32 14.21 -13.78
N GLY A 443 -2.05 13.82 -13.81
CA GLY A 443 -1.19 13.91 -14.98
C GLY A 443 -1.19 15.31 -15.58
N THR A 444 -1.41 15.42 -16.90
CA THR A 444 -1.46 16.69 -17.63
C THR A 444 -2.65 17.60 -17.26
N GLY A 445 -3.64 17.09 -16.53
CA GLY A 445 -4.83 17.86 -16.15
C GLY A 445 -4.64 18.75 -14.91
N ILE A 446 -3.52 18.64 -14.20
CA ILE A 446 -3.22 19.52 -13.05
C ILE A 446 -2.89 20.95 -13.50
N ASN A 447 -3.22 21.94 -12.68
CA ASN A 447 -3.00 23.36 -12.99
C ASN A 447 -1.54 23.69 -13.36
N ARG A 448 -0.57 22.98 -12.75
CA ARG A 448 0.87 23.15 -13.01
C ARG A 448 1.24 22.91 -14.47
N TYR A 449 0.63 21.93 -15.14
CA TYR A 449 0.93 21.60 -16.54
C TYR A 449 -0.11 22.16 -17.51
N ARG A 450 -1.36 22.33 -17.06
CA ARG A 450 -2.45 22.82 -17.91
C ARG A 450 -2.27 24.28 -18.31
N ASN A 451 -1.72 25.11 -17.42
CA ASN A 451 -1.63 26.55 -17.63
C ASN A 451 -0.21 26.99 -18.04
N ILE A 452 0.50 26.16 -18.81
CA ILE A 452 1.83 26.50 -19.31
C ILE A 452 1.71 27.52 -20.45
N GLN A 453 2.46 28.61 -20.35
CA GLN A 453 2.67 29.54 -21.45
C GLN A 453 3.99 29.18 -22.15
N VAL A 454 3.91 28.89 -23.44
CA VAL A 454 5.08 28.62 -24.27
C VAL A 454 5.33 29.84 -25.14
N GLN A 455 6.49 30.45 -24.97
CA GLN A 455 6.95 31.54 -25.84
C GLN A 455 8.21 31.09 -26.58
N PRO A 456 8.36 31.45 -27.87
CA PRO A 456 9.63 31.24 -28.56
C PRO A 456 10.72 32.03 -27.85
N THR A 457 11.95 31.53 -27.88
CA THR A 457 13.09 32.30 -27.33
C THR A 457 13.30 33.56 -28.17
N GLU A 458 13.83 34.61 -27.55
CA GLU A 458 14.06 35.88 -28.25
C GLU A 458 15.02 35.69 -29.44
N GLU A 459 15.97 34.76 -29.36
CA GLU A 459 16.87 34.44 -30.47
C GLU A 459 16.12 33.80 -31.64
N ALA A 460 15.21 32.86 -31.36
CA ALA A 460 14.39 32.22 -32.38
C ALA A 460 13.38 33.21 -33.00
N ARG A 461 12.84 34.11 -32.18
CA ARG A 461 11.97 35.19 -32.62
C ARG A 461 12.75 36.16 -33.53
N ALA A 462 13.92 36.63 -33.12
CA ALA A 462 14.76 37.54 -33.88
C ALA A 462 15.22 36.94 -35.23
N ALA A 463 15.61 35.66 -35.24
CA ALA A 463 16.01 34.95 -36.46
C ALA A 463 14.87 34.77 -37.48
N ALA A 464 13.60 34.77 -37.04
CA ALA A 464 12.45 34.74 -37.93
C ALA A 464 12.15 36.12 -38.56
N TYR A 465 12.59 37.21 -37.94
CA TYR A 465 12.36 38.59 -38.38
C TYR A 465 13.60 39.26 -39.01
N THR A 466 14.71 38.54 -39.20
CA THR A 466 15.78 38.98 -40.10
C THR A 466 15.31 38.86 -41.53
N ILE A 467 14.68 39.92 -42.04
CA ILE A 467 14.39 40.10 -43.46
C ILE A 467 15.76 40.31 -44.14
N PRO A 468 16.11 39.56 -45.21
CA PRO A 468 17.26 39.90 -46.03
C PRO A 468 17.08 41.35 -46.49
N SER A 469 18.07 42.21 -46.22
CA SER A 469 18.01 43.58 -46.73
C SER A 469 17.92 43.52 -48.26
N TYR A 470 17.18 44.45 -48.89
CA TYR A 470 17.05 44.47 -50.36
C TYR A 470 18.43 44.62 -51.07
N GLU A 471 19.47 45.06 -50.35
CA GLU A 471 20.85 45.11 -50.86
C GLU A 471 21.52 43.73 -50.93
N ASP A 472 21.14 42.77 -50.08
CA ASP A 472 21.73 41.42 -50.06
C ASP A 472 21.24 40.51 -51.21
N GLN A 473 20.15 40.86 -51.90
CA GLN A 473 19.63 40.04 -53.00
C GLN A 473 20.19 40.39 -54.37
N TYR A 474 20.84 41.56 -54.55
CA TYR A 474 21.26 42.00 -55.88
C TYR A 474 22.78 42.13 -56.07
N TYR A 475 23.58 42.22 -54.99
CA TYR A 475 25.04 42.43 -55.10
C TYR A 475 25.88 41.61 -54.09
N SER A 476 25.68 40.30 -53.97
CA SER A 476 26.77 39.42 -53.51
C SER A 476 26.52 37.94 -53.84
N PRO A 477 27.41 37.23 -54.54
CA PRO A 477 27.29 35.81 -54.81
C PRO A 477 27.93 34.92 -53.71
N ASP A 478 28.02 35.39 -52.45
CA ASP A 478 28.60 34.63 -51.34
C ASP A 478 27.55 34.24 -50.28
N PHE A 479 27.44 32.93 -50.03
CA PHE A 479 26.61 32.33 -48.99
C PHE A 479 27.19 32.65 -47.59
N GLY A 480 26.82 33.79 -47.02
CA GLY A 480 27.15 34.19 -45.63
C GLY A 480 25.91 34.44 -44.76
N GLN A 481 26.04 34.28 -43.44
CA GLN A 481 24.98 34.53 -42.45
C GLN A 481 24.43 35.96 -42.57
N ALA A 482 23.11 36.09 -42.68
CA ALA A 482 22.41 37.37 -42.78
C ALA A 482 22.65 38.25 -41.53
N THR A 483 23.14 39.47 -41.74
CA THR A 483 23.48 40.45 -40.69
C THR A 483 22.42 41.55 -40.51
N GLY A 484 21.20 41.33 -41.02
CA GLY A 484 20.12 42.32 -40.92
C GLY A 484 19.70 42.60 -39.48
N ALA A 485 19.55 43.88 -39.11
CA ALA A 485 19.08 44.28 -37.79
C ALA A 485 17.62 43.84 -37.58
N ALA A 486 17.32 43.21 -36.44
CA ALA A 486 15.97 42.80 -36.07
C ALA A 486 15.08 44.04 -35.88
N VAL A 487 13.92 44.06 -36.56
CA VAL A 487 12.94 45.15 -36.44
C VAL A 487 12.15 44.97 -35.13
N PRO A 488 12.17 45.92 -34.19
CA PRO A 488 11.38 45.85 -32.96
C PRO A 488 9.88 45.94 -33.28
N LEU A 489 9.09 45.00 -32.75
CA LEU A 489 7.66 44.91 -33.04
C LEU A 489 6.80 45.94 -32.27
N ASP A 490 7.41 46.74 -31.38
CA ASP A 490 6.71 47.74 -30.55
C ASP A 490 6.21 48.96 -31.35
N ASP A 491 6.69 49.14 -32.58
CA ASP A 491 6.25 50.23 -33.47
C ASP A 491 4.95 49.94 -34.24
N TYR A 492 4.43 48.69 -34.19
CA TYR A 492 3.11 48.36 -34.74
C TYR A 492 2.06 48.37 -33.63
N GLY A 493 1.42 49.53 -33.45
CA GLY A 493 0.31 49.73 -32.53
C GLY A 493 -0.87 48.80 -32.83
N TYR A 494 -1.02 47.73 -32.05
CA TYR A 494 -2.21 46.88 -32.00
C TYR A 494 -3.32 47.48 -31.10
N SER A 495 -3.46 48.80 -31.04
CA SER A 495 -4.50 49.46 -30.22
C SER A 495 -5.89 49.43 -30.84
N ASP A 496 -6.00 49.19 -32.14
CA ASP A 496 -7.25 49.45 -32.89
C ASP A 496 -8.08 48.20 -33.20
N TYR A 497 -7.73 47.03 -32.63
CA TYR A 497 -8.56 45.83 -32.69
C TYR A 497 -8.89 45.33 -31.28
N ARG A 498 -9.92 45.92 -30.68
CA ARG A 498 -10.71 45.32 -29.59
C ARG A 498 -12.18 45.37 -29.91
#